data_AF-A0A4Z1HKX7-F1
#
_entry.id   AF-A0A4Z1HKX7-F1
#
_cell.length_a   1.000
_cell.length_b   1.000
_cell.length_c   1.000
_cell.angle_alpha   90.00
_cell.angle_beta   90.00
_cell.angle_gamma   90.00
#
_symmetry.space_group_name_H-M   'P 1'
#
loop_
_entity.id
_entity.type
_entity.pdbx_description
1 polymer ?
#
loop_
_entity_poly.entity_id
_entity_poly.type
_entity_poly.pdbx_seq_one_letter_code
_entity_poly.pdbx_strand_id
1 'polypeptide(L)'
;MDITKFRANIIISGSPRAYDEDYWGGLTFFSNSNSNSPSNSDPNSNSPKEILLTANCGRCVSLNVDHETGTSAPKEKEVLKLLMKDRRVDDGMKYSPIFGRYGFLGNGDVDEGKVLRVGDAVRVSRRNALSSKQIKNLGKMKPKYKR
;
A
#
# COMPACT_ATOMS: atom_id res chain seq x y z
N MET A 1 -9.78 -0.69 -16.53
CA MET A 1 -10.32 -0.34 -15.20
C MET A 1 -9.68 0.96 -14.76
N ASP A 2 -10.46 1.93 -14.27
CA ASP A 2 -9.93 3.22 -13.83
C ASP A 2 -9.26 3.08 -12.46
N ILE A 3 -7.92 3.25 -12.42
CA ILE A 3 -7.12 3.12 -11.19
C ILE A 3 -7.34 4.31 -10.24
N THR A 4 -7.79 5.47 -10.74
CA THR A 4 -7.94 6.69 -9.94
C THR A 4 -9.04 6.56 -8.90
N LYS A 5 -10.08 5.76 -9.21
CA LYS A 5 -11.13 5.35 -8.24
C LYS A 5 -10.54 4.74 -6.99
N PHE A 6 -9.33 4.16 -7.07
CA PHE A 6 -8.72 3.52 -5.93
C PHE A 6 -8.02 4.48 -4.95
N ARG A 7 -7.81 5.74 -5.33
CA ARG A 7 -7.26 6.78 -4.46
C ARG A 7 -5.94 6.37 -3.77
N ALA A 8 -5.12 5.59 -4.48
CA ALA A 8 -3.82 5.18 -3.97
C ALA A 8 -2.84 6.38 -4.02
N ASN A 9 -2.00 6.52 -2.99
CA ASN A 9 -0.93 7.51 -2.98
C ASN A 9 0.29 7.05 -3.80
N ILE A 10 0.57 5.74 -3.80
CA ILE A 10 1.70 5.13 -4.48
C ILE A 10 1.17 3.98 -5.34
N ILE A 11 1.55 3.98 -6.62
CA ILE A 11 1.23 2.91 -7.58
C ILE A 11 2.54 2.28 -8.02
N ILE A 12 2.62 0.95 -7.92
CA ILE A 12 3.81 0.16 -8.26
C ILE A 12 3.49 -0.71 -9.47
N SER A 13 4.39 -0.70 -10.45
CA SER A 13 4.36 -1.59 -11.61
C SER A 13 5.34 -2.76 -11.43
N GLY A 14 5.23 -3.79 -12.28
CA GLY A 14 6.15 -4.93 -12.27
C GLY A 14 5.84 -6.00 -11.23
N SER A 15 4.61 -6.04 -10.69
CA SER A 15 4.19 -7.14 -9.82
C SER A 15 4.29 -8.48 -10.57
N PRO A 16 4.84 -9.54 -9.96
CA PRO A 16 5.00 -10.84 -10.63
C PRO A 16 3.66 -11.53 -10.92
N ARG A 17 2.61 -11.23 -10.13
CA ARG A 17 1.26 -11.82 -10.24
C ARG A 17 0.20 -10.79 -9.86
N ALA A 18 -1.03 -11.01 -10.33
CA ALA A 18 -2.17 -10.22 -9.87
C ALA A 18 -2.35 -10.39 -8.35
N TYR A 19 -2.62 -9.28 -7.66
CA TYR A 19 -2.90 -9.21 -6.22
C TYR A 19 -1.76 -9.67 -5.29
N ASP A 20 -0.54 -9.79 -5.81
CA ASP A 20 0.63 -10.18 -5.01
C ASP A 20 0.89 -9.23 -3.84
N GLU A 21 0.43 -7.98 -3.96
CA GLU A 21 0.51 -6.96 -2.92
C GLU A 21 -0.25 -7.30 -1.63
N ASP A 22 -1.25 -8.18 -1.68
CA ASP A 22 -1.97 -8.67 -0.50
C ASP A 22 -1.02 -9.27 0.56
N TYR A 23 0.13 -9.77 0.10
CA TYR A 23 1.14 -10.44 0.91
C TYR A 23 2.36 -9.59 1.19
N TRP A 24 2.47 -8.37 0.67
CA TRP A 24 3.66 -7.53 0.93
C TRP A 24 3.58 -6.93 2.33
N GLY A 25 4.55 -7.22 3.19
CA GLY A 25 4.69 -6.68 4.54
C GLY A 25 5.58 -5.44 4.63
N GLY A 26 6.36 -5.15 3.59
CA GLY A 26 7.24 -3.99 3.56
C GLY A 26 7.80 -3.74 2.17
N LEU A 27 8.07 -2.46 1.88
CA LEU A 27 8.66 -1.97 0.65
C LEU A 27 9.88 -1.11 0.97
N THR A 28 10.94 -1.27 0.19
CA THR A 28 12.12 -0.40 0.24
C THR A 28 12.29 0.27 -1.11
N PHE A 29 12.40 1.60 -1.11
CA PHE A 29 12.60 2.43 -2.30
C PHE A 29 14.03 2.94 -2.36
N PHE A 30 14.57 2.99 -3.57
CA PHE A 30 15.93 3.44 -3.88
C PHE A 30 15.87 4.56 -4.91
N SER A 31 16.53 5.68 -4.59
CA SER A 31 16.62 6.83 -5.49
C SER A 31 17.33 6.42 -6.78
N ASN A 32 16.76 6.78 -7.92
CA ASN A 32 17.42 6.57 -9.20
C ASN A 32 18.41 7.72 -9.44
N SER A 33 19.71 7.41 -9.45
CA SER A 33 20.80 8.37 -9.62
C SER A 33 20.83 9.05 -10.99
N ASN A 34 20.04 8.57 -11.95
CA ASN A 34 19.95 9.12 -13.31
C ASN A 34 18.95 10.29 -13.44
N SER A 35 18.36 10.77 -12.34
CA SER A 35 17.52 11.96 -12.40
C SER A 35 18.41 13.22 -12.44
N ASN A 36 18.25 14.04 -13.50
CA ASN A 36 18.76 15.42 -13.58
C ASN A 36 18.05 16.33 -12.55
N SER A 37 17.89 15.86 -11.31
CA SER A 37 17.35 16.66 -10.21
C SER A 37 18.43 17.65 -9.81
N PRO A 38 18.11 18.97 -9.75
CA PRO A 38 19.03 19.96 -9.23
C PRO A 38 19.46 19.49 -7.84
N SER A 39 20.78 19.45 -7.64
CA SER A 39 21.49 19.09 -6.40
C SER A 39 20.61 19.28 -5.16
N ASN A 40 20.13 18.17 -4.60
CA ASN A 40 19.38 18.18 -3.34
C ASN A 40 20.29 18.71 -2.22
N SER A 41 19.76 19.62 -1.44
CA SER A 41 20.23 20.03 -0.10
C SER A 41 20.03 18.95 0.97
N ASP A 42 19.64 17.72 0.59
CA ASP A 42 19.37 16.61 1.51
C ASP A 42 20.58 15.63 1.55
N PRO A 43 21.35 15.62 2.64
CA PRO A 43 22.52 14.74 2.81
C PRO A 43 22.15 13.25 2.83
N ASN A 44 20.86 12.89 2.96
CA ASN A 44 20.38 11.51 3.03
C ASN A 44 19.65 11.03 1.77
N SER A 45 19.71 11.78 0.66
CA SER A 45 18.97 11.46 -0.57
C SER A 45 19.24 10.08 -1.18
N ASN A 46 20.41 9.48 -0.88
CA ASN A 46 20.78 8.14 -1.33
C ASN A 46 20.46 7.01 -0.34
N SER A 47 19.94 7.32 0.84
CA SER A 47 19.55 6.29 1.79
C SER A 47 18.28 5.54 1.33
N PRO A 48 18.18 4.22 1.58
CA PRO A 48 16.94 3.49 1.35
C PRO A 48 15.78 4.09 2.17
N LYS A 49 14.58 4.07 1.59
CA LYS A 49 13.36 4.60 2.20
C LYS A 49 12.39 3.45 2.45
N GLU A 50 11.95 3.24 3.69
CA GLU A 50 11.10 2.09 4.03
C GLU A 50 9.64 2.47 4.27
N ILE A 51 8.74 1.68 3.68
CA ILE A 51 7.30 1.69 3.99
C ILE A 51 6.90 0.32 4.52
N LEU A 52 6.44 0.26 5.76
CA LEU A 52 5.85 -0.92 6.37
C LEU A 52 4.39 -1.04 5.95
N LEU A 53 4.01 -2.19 5.40
CA LEU A 53 2.64 -2.45 5.00
C LEU A 53 1.95 -3.26 6.08
N THR A 54 0.99 -2.67 6.78
CA THR A 54 0.45 -3.22 8.03
C THR A 54 -0.93 -3.86 7.89
N ALA A 55 -1.70 -3.44 6.89
CA ALA A 55 -3.05 -3.96 6.67
C ALA A 55 -3.46 -3.96 5.20
N ASN A 56 -4.34 -4.89 4.86
CA ASN A 56 -5.03 -4.91 3.57
C ASN A 56 -6.09 -3.80 3.53
N CYS A 57 -6.23 -3.17 2.37
CA CYS A 57 -7.20 -2.10 2.19
C CYS A 57 -8.56 -2.68 1.79
N GLY A 58 -9.46 -2.70 2.76
CA GLY A 58 -10.89 -2.89 2.54
C GLY A 58 -11.49 -1.84 1.68
N ARG A 59 -12.11 -2.25 0.57
CA ARG A 59 -12.79 -1.30 -0.30
C ARG A 59 -14.22 -1.06 0.16
N CYS A 60 -14.63 0.19 0.11
CA CYS A 60 -15.96 0.63 0.47
C CYS A 60 -16.68 1.26 -0.73
N VAL A 61 -17.88 1.77 -0.49
CA VAL A 61 -18.76 2.35 -1.52
C VAL A 61 -18.14 3.54 -2.26
N SER A 62 -17.08 4.14 -1.73
CA SER A 62 -16.38 5.27 -2.36
C SER A 62 -15.84 4.94 -3.75
N LEU A 63 -15.57 3.67 -4.07
CA LEU A 63 -15.17 3.26 -5.43
C LEU A 63 -16.23 3.48 -6.48
N ASN A 64 -17.50 3.54 -6.06
CA ASN A 64 -18.62 3.77 -6.95
C ASN A 64 -18.87 5.25 -7.18
N VAL A 65 -18.04 6.17 -6.69
CA VAL A 65 -18.18 7.59 -7.03
C VAL A 65 -17.70 7.81 -8.47
N ASP A 66 -18.50 8.49 -9.26
CA ASP A 66 -18.12 9.06 -10.53
C ASP A 66 -17.35 10.36 -10.29
N HIS A 67 -16.10 10.42 -10.76
CA HIS A 67 -15.23 11.57 -10.51
C HIS A 67 -15.54 12.77 -11.42
N GLU A 68 -16.23 12.57 -12.53
CA GLU A 68 -16.64 13.66 -13.42
C GLU A 68 -17.85 14.39 -12.85
N THR A 69 -18.81 13.65 -12.30
CA THR A 69 -20.07 14.21 -11.79
C THR A 69 -20.08 14.43 -10.27
N GLY A 70 -19.20 13.76 -9.52
CA GLY A 70 -19.21 13.75 -8.06
C GLY A 70 -20.36 12.95 -7.43
N THR A 71 -21.13 12.20 -8.23
CA THR A 71 -22.28 11.41 -7.79
C THR A 71 -22.00 9.90 -7.83
N SER A 72 -22.97 9.08 -7.41
CA SER A 72 -22.87 7.63 -7.57
C SER A 72 -22.86 7.23 -9.04
N ALA A 73 -21.92 6.37 -9.41
CA ALA A 73 -21.81 5.78 -10.73
C ALA A 73 -23.02 4.87 -11.03
N PRO A 74 -23.40 4.73 -12.31
CA PRO A 74 -24.41 3.76 -12.74
C PRO A 74 -24.06 2.34 -12.29
N LYS A 75 -25.08 1.49 -12.10
CA LYS A 75 -24.94 0.11 -11.60
C LYS A 75 -23.97 -0.74 -12.42
N GLU A 76 -23.88 -0.48 -13.72
CA GLU A 76 -23.02 -1.18 -14.68
C GLU A 76 -21.54 -0.80 -14.50
N LYS A 77 -21.26 0.36 -13.90
CA LYS A 77 -19.92 0.90 -13.65
C LYS A 77 -19.49 0.79 -12.18
N GLU A 78 -20.27 0.11 -11.34
CA GLU A 78 -19.95 -0.10 -9.92
C GLU A 78 -18.76 -1.05 -9.75
N VAL A 79 -17.57 -0.46 -9.60
CA VAL A 79 -16.31 -1.18 -9.35
C VAL A 79 -16.40 -2.06 -8.11
N LEU A 80 -17.04 -1.59 -7.03
CA LEU A 80 -17.14 -2.36 -5.78
C LEU A 80 -17.85 -3.69 -6.00
N LYS A 81 -18.91 -3.71 -6.83
CA LYS A 81 -19.69 -4.92 -7.12
C LYS A 81 -18.87 -5.96 -7.87
N LEU A 82 -17.97 -5.53 -8.75
CA LEU A 82 -17.04 -6.42 -9.43
C LEU A 82 -16.06 -7.05 -8.45
N LEU A 83 -15.43 -6.24 -7.59
CA LEU A 83 -14.49 -6.74 -6.59
C LEU A 83 -15.16 -7.68 -5.56
N MET A 84 -16.42 -7.43 -5.20
CA MET A 84 -17.15 -8.28 -4.25
C MET A 84 -17.28 -9.75 -4.70
N LYS A 85 -17.17 -10.03 -6.00
CA LYS A 85 -17.31 -11.39 -6.54
C LYS A 85 -16.16 -12.30 -6.09
N ASP A 86 -14.93 -11.81 -6.09
CA ASP A 86 -13.73 -12.63 -5.95
C ASP A 86 -12.68 -12.08 -4.98
N ARG A 87 -12.83 -10.84 -4.47
CA ARG A 87 -11.81 -10.18 -3.64
C ARG A 87 -12.11 -10.15 -2.14
N ARG A 88 -13.09 -10.91 -1.64
CA ARG A 88 -13.27 -11.14 -0.19
C ARG A 88 -12.33 -12.24 0.30
N VAL A 89 -11.04 -11.91 0.30
CA VAL A 89 -9.94 -12.87 0.50
C VAL A 89 -9.25 -12.74 1.86
N ASP A 90 -9.59 -11.69 2.63
CA ASP A 90 -8.99 -11.47 3.96
C ASP A 90 -10.02 -11.77 5.05
N ASP A 91 -9.73 -12.77 5.88
CA ASP A 91 -10.54 -13.13 7.03
C ASP A 91 -10.68 -11.97 8.04
N GLY A 92 -9.69 -11.07 8.09
CA GLY A 92 -9.72 -9.86 8.91
C GLY A 92 -10.80 -8.87 8.46
N MET A 93 -11.28 -9.00 7.23
CA MET A 93 -12.26 -8.12 6.62
C MET A 93 -13.26 -8.88 5.75
N LYS A 94 -13.91 -9.88 6.36
CA LYS A 94 -14.82 -10.83 5.71
C LYS A 94 -15.84 -10.22 4.72
N TYR A 95 -16.37 -9.04 5.00
CA TYR A 95 -17.47 -8.45 4.22
C TYR A 95 -17.01 -7.49 3.13
N SER A 96 -15.76 -7.03 3.17
CA SER A 96 -15.25 -6.05 2.22
C SER A 96 -14.25 -6.72 1.28
N PRO A 97 -14.26 -6.37 -0.02
CA PRO A 97 -13.24 -6.87 -0.92
C PRO A 97 -11.91 -6.13 -0.67
N ILE A 98 -10.80 -6.79 -0.96
CA ILE A 98 -9.46 -6.28 -0.76
C ILE A 98 -8.86 -5.81 -2.08
N PHE A 99 -8.30 -4.60 -2.06
CA PHE A 99 -7.41 -4.13 -3.12
C PHE A 99 -6.47 -3.04 -2.59
N GLY A 100 -5.16 -3.30 -2.63
CA GLY A 100 -4.14 -2.42 -2.10
C GLY A 100 -3.86 -2.59 -0.60
N ARG A 101 -2.88 -1.84 -0.10
CA ARG A 101 -2.30 -1.97 1.25
C ARG A 101 -2.17 -0.61 1.92
N TYR A 102 -2.35 -0.58 3.24
CA TYR A 102 -2.00 0.58 4.06
C TYR A 102 -0.53 0.52 4.46
N GLY A 103 0.17 1.62 4.20
CA GLY A 103 1.60 1.79 4.49
C GLY A 103 1.85 2.85 5.56
N PHE A 104 2.89 2.63 6.36
CA PHE A 104 3.42 3.56 7.36
C PHE A 104 4.93 3.70 7.15
N LEU A 105 5.52 4.82 7.57
CA LEU A 105 6.97 4.98 7.55
C LEU A 105 7.63 3.89 8.41
N GLY A 106 8.62 3.21 7.84
CA GLY A 106 9.21 2.03 8.47
C GLY A 106 10.23 2.34 9.56
N ASN A 107 11.04 3.38 9.36
CA ASN A 107 12.09 3.77 10.28
C ASN A 107 11.73 4.99 11.15
N GLY A 108 10.43 5.24 11.37
CA GLY A 108 9.96 6.40 12.12
C GLY A 108 10.53 7.71 11.57
N ASP A 109 10.99 8.57 12.48
CA ASP A 109 11.53 9.91 12.19
C ASP A 109 12.77 9.88 11.27
N VAL A 110 13.47 8.74 11.16
CA VAL A 110 14.66 8.62 10.28
C VAL A 110 14.27 8.72 8.80
N ASP A 111 13.08 8.22 8.43
CA ASP A 111 12.57 8.31 7.07
C ASP A 111 11.64 9.52 6.87
N GLU A 112 11.38 10.31 7.91
CA GLU A 112 10.60 11.54 7.80
C GLU A 112 11.33 12.56 6.92
N GLY A 113 10.56 13.29 6.10
CA GLY A 113 11.10 14.28 5.16
C GLY A 113 11.75 13.71 3.90
N LYS A 114 11.98 12.38 3.83
CA LYS A 114 12.52 11.76 2.61
C LYS A 114 11.50 11.80 1.47
N VAL A 115 12.00 12.03 0.26
CA VAL A 115 11.17 12.18 -0.94
C VAL A 115 11.14 10.88 -1.74
N LEU A 116 9.92 10.42 -2.07
CA LEU A 116 9.68 9.38 -3.07
C LEU A 116 9.42 10.03 -4.43
N ARG A 117 9.99 9.48 -5.50
CA ARG A 117 9.78 9.96 -6.87
C ARG A 117 9.26 8.86 -7.78
N VAL A 118 8.49 9.26 -8.80
CA VAL A 118 8.13 8.33 -9.89
C VAL A 118 9.41 7.89 -10.58
N GLY A 119 9.57 6.57 -10.76
CA GLY A 119 10.77 5.96 -11.33
C GLY A 119 11.82 5.52 -10.30
N ASP A 120 11.61 5.79 -9.00
CA ASP A 120 12.41 5.16 -7.95
C ASP A 120 12.24 3.64 -8.02
N ALA A 121 13.36 2.92 -7.89
CA ALA A 121 13.32 1.46 -7.84
C ALA A 121 12.73 1.01 -6.51
N VAL A 122 11.87 -0.01 -6.54
CA VAL A 122 11.21 -0.55 -5.36
C VAL A 122 11.46 -2.05 -5.24
N ARG A 123 11.69 -2.51 -4.02
CA ARG A 123 11.81 -3.93 -3.68
C ARG A 123 10.84 -4.27 -2.55
N VAL A 124 10.21 -5.44 -2.65
CA VAL A 124 9.47 -6.03 -1.53
C VAL A 124 10.48 -6.51 -0.48
N SER A 125 10.58 -5.78 0.63
CA SER A 125 11.55 -6.06 1.70
C SER A 125 11.06 -7.13 2.68
N ARG A 126 9.73 -7.28 2.80
CA ARG A 126 9.09 -8.27 3.66
C ARG A 126 7.86 -8.83 2.97
N ARG A 127 7.67 -10.14 3.03
CA ARG A 127 6.42 -10.82 2.68
C ARG A 127 5.78 -11.43 3.92
N ASN A 128 4.47 -11.31 4.01
CA ASN A 128 3.65 -11.92 5.05
C ASN A 128 3.29 -13.33 4.62
N ALA A 129 3.34 -14.28 5.56
CA ALA A 129 2.91 -15.65 5.29
C ALA A 129 1.43 -15.70 4.92
N LEU A 130 0.60 -14.83 5.51
CA LEU A 130 -0.86 -14.80 5.35
C LEU A 130 -1.41 -13.37 5.42
N SER A 131 -2.70 -13.19 5.07
CA SER A 131 -3.40 -11.90 5.10
C SER A 131 -3.52 -11.33 6.54
N SER A 132 -3.93 -10.07 6.65
CA SER A 132 -3.71 -9.17 7.82
C SER A 132 -4.10 -9.69 9.21
N LYS A 133 -4.95 -10.73 9.32
CA LYS A 133 -5.37 -11.33 10.59
C LYS A 133 -4.25 -12.06 11.34
N GLN A 134 -3.29 -12.67 10.67
CA GLN A 134 -2.23 -13.45 11.35
C GLN A 134 -1.09 -12.60 11.92
N ILE A 135 -0.92 -11.36 11.45
CA ILE A 135 0.08 -10.43 11.98
C ILE A 135 -0.35 -9.89 13.37
N LYS A 136 -1.65 -9.64 13.57
CA LYS A 136 -2.18 -9.14 14.86
C LYS A 136 -2.04 -10.14 16.02
N ASN A 137 -1.90 -11.44 15.74
CA ASN A 137 -1.68 -12.47 16.76
C ASN A 137 -0.21 -12.61 17.19
N LEU A 138 0.75 -12.19 16.35
CA LEU A 138 2.17 -12.16 16.71
C LEU A 138 2.50 -10.96 17.63
N GLY A 139 1.75 -9.86 17.53
CA GLY A 139 1.90 -8.67 18.39
C GLY A 139 1.40 -8.82 19.83
N LYS A 140 0.91 -10.01 20.24
CA LYS A 140 0.56 -10.29 21.65
C LYS A 140 1.73 -10.77 22.51
N MET A 141 2.95 -10.88 21.96
CA MET A 141 4.14 -10.89 22.80
C MET A 141 4.38 -9.49 23.35
N LYS A 142 3.79 -9.22 24.53
CA LYS A 142 4.04 -7.99 25.30
C LYS A 142 5.55 -7.72 25.36
N PRO A 143 6.01 -6.49 25.14
CA PRO A 143 7.39 -6.15 25.49
C PRO A 143 7.53 -6.31 27.01
N LYS A 144 8.37 -7.26 27.44
CA LYS A 144 8.80 -7.38 28.83
C LYS A 144 9.74 -6.22 29.17
N TYR A 145 9.23 -5.00 29.24
CA TYR A 145 9.91 -3.96 30.01
C TYR A 145 9.45 -4.11 31.45
N LYS A 146 10.31 -4.74 32.26
CA LYS A 146 10.26 -4.58 33.72
C LYS A 146 10.61 -3.12 34.02
N ARG A 147 9.72 -2.42 34.72
CA ARG A 147 10.11 -1.28 35.55
C ARG A 147 10.85 -1.80 36.78
#